data_AF-A0A350X8W1-F1
#
_entry.id   AF-A0A350X8W1-F1
#
_cell.length_a   1.000
_cell.length_b   1.000
_cell.length_c   1.000
_cell.angle_alpha   90.00
_cell.angle_beta   90.00
_cell.angle_gamma   90.00
#
_symmetry.space_group_name_H-M   'P 1'
#
loop_
_entity.id
_entity.type
_entity.pdbx_description
1 polymer ?
#
loop_
_entity_poly.entity_id
_entity_poly.type
_entity_poly.pdbx_seq_one_letter_code
_entity_poly.pdbx_strand_id
1 'polypeptide(L)'
;MPGSFTDYAENAILNHLFGGVSFAVPTLHLGYFLTASSENGPGSEPTGNGYLRIPTPPSYWLESIAQLTQNTQDIICPRASANQGDVVGVGLFDSSVGGNCLVYFVADSSMLIQRMDSLVILSGALVHQWNTGGFSNFLKNRIFNHLYRAIPMAIDPTLYHGLMSGAPTDAVAGTELSAGGYVRQPLANNSANFAAASGGIKRTAATIQYPRATAAQGTAAHWGFWNMASGGQFMAYGPLDPAHAIALDGQLTIAPGDIEISLD
;
A
#
# COMPACT_ATOMS: atom_id res chain seq x y z
N MET A 1 -2.85 2.70 19.02
CA MET A 1 -3.58 1.83 18.09
C MET A 1 -2.84 1.75 16.75
N PRO A 2 -2.34 0.55 16.37
CA PRO A 2 -1.73 0.31 15.07
C PRO A 2 -2.80 0.26 13.96
N GLY A 3 -2.47 0.81 12.80
CA GLY A 3 -3.33 0.82 11.62
C GLY A 3 -2.89 -0.19 10.56
N SER A 4 -3.87 -0.80 9.90
CA SER A 4 -3.70 -1.71 8.76
C SER A 4 -4.62 -1.30 7.62
N PHE A 5 -4.21 -1.55 6.38
CA PHE A 5 -5.13 -1.44 5.25
C PHE A 5 -6.17 -2.55 5.30
N THR A 6 -7.33 -2.28 4.71
CA THR A 6 -8.30 -3.35 4.35
C THR A 6 -7.98 -3.88 2.96
N ASP A 7 -8.43 -5.09 2.64
CA ASP A 7 -8.41 -5.68 1.28
C ASP A 7 -8.91 -4.72 0.22
N TYR A 8 -9.96 -3.94 0.53
CA TYR A 8 -10.49 -2.95 -0.41
C TYR A 8 -9.43 -1.92 -0.80
N ALA A 9 -8.79 -1.30 0.20
CA ALA A 9 -7.74 -0.30 -0.03
C ALA A 9 -6.53 -0.91 -0.71
N GLU A 10 -6.08 -2.08 -0.27
CA GLU A 10 -4.92 -2.74 -0.87
C GLU A 10 -5.14 -3.05 -2.35
N ASN A 11 -6.31 -3.61 -2.67
CA ASN A 11 -6.67 -3.89 -4.05
C ASN A 11 -6.77 -2.60 -4.87
N ALA A 12 -7.34 -1.52 -4.32
CA ALA A 12 -7.41 -0.22 -4.99
C ALA A 12 -6.01 0.36 -5.25
N ILE A 13 -5.12 0.34 -4.24
CA ILE A 13 -3.74 0.83 -4.32
C ILE A 13 -2.93 0.02 -5.35
N LEU A 14 -3.00 -1.30 -5.30
CA LEU A 14 -2.28 -2.18 -6.22
C LEU A 14 -2.79 -2.09 -7.65
N ASN A 15 -4.11 -1.97 -7.84
CA ASN A 15 -4.69 -1.73 -9.16
C ASN A 15 -4.31 -0.36 -9.72
N HIS A 16 -4.10 0.63 -8.86
CA HIS A 16 -3.62 1.94 -9.26
C HIS A 16 -2.16 1.92 -9.67
N LEU A 17 -1.29 1.38 -8.82
CA LEU A 17 0.16 1.35 -9.03
C LEU A 17 0.57 0.42 -10.16
N PHE A 18 -0.05 -0.75 -10.23
CA PHE A 18 0.33 -1.85 -11.12
C PHE A 18 -0.84 -2.31 -11.98
N GLY A 19 -1.82 -1.47 -12.29
CA GLY A 19 -2.87 -1.80 -13.26
C GLY A 19 -3.37 -0.61 -14.07
N GLY A 20 -2.78 0.58 -13.86
CA GLY A 20 -3.21 1.82 -14.51
C GLY A 20 -4.65 2.23 -14.19
N VAL A 21 -5.25 1.70 -13.11
CA VAL A 21 -6.61 2.03 -12.71
C VAL A 21 -6.62 3.30 -11.86
N SER A 22 -7.47 4.27 -12.17
CA SER A 22 -7.55 5.48 -11.35
C SER A 22 -8.07 5.16 -9.94
N PHE A 23 -7.31 5.54 -8.92
CA PHE A 23 -7.75 5.62 -7.53
C PHE A 23 -7.73 7.09 -7.14
N ALA A 24 -8.92 7.66 -6.97
CA ALA A 24 -9.05 9.07 -6.65
C ALA A 24 -8.63 9.31 -5.21
N VAL A 25 -8.04 10.47 -4.95
CA VAL A 25 -7.67 10.89 -3.59
C VAL A 25 -8.93 10.87 -2.71
N PRO A 26 -8.95 10.07 -1.62
CA PRO A 26 -10.14 9.95 -0.78
C PRO A 26 -10.29 11.15 0.15
N THR A 27 -11.54 11.45 0.54
CA THR A 27 -11.82 12.36 1.67
C THR A 27 -12.05 11.52 2.91
N LEU A 28 -11.09 11.52 3.83
CA LEU A 28 -11.10 10.62 4.98
C LEU A 28 -12.07 11.06 6.08
N HIS A 29 -12.83 10.11 6.59
CA HIS A 29 -13.73 10.26 7.74
C HIS A 29 -13.47 9.15 8.76
N LEU A 30 -13.25 9.51 10.03
CA LEU A 30 -13.08 8.57 11.12
C LEU A 30 -14.43 8.10 11.65
N GLY A 31 -14.65 6.79 11.61
CA GLY A 31 -15.72 6.09 12.32
C GLY A 31 -15.16 5.19 13.42
N TYR A 32 -16.01 4.71 14.33
CA TYR A 32 -15.60 3.77 15.39
C TYR A 32 -16.48 2.53 15.45
N PHE A 33 -15.87 1.42 15.89
CA PHE A 33 -16.42 0.09 15.77
C PHE A 33 -16.83 -0.50 17.11
N LEU A 34 -17.99 -1.16 17.13
CA LEU A 34 -18.55 -1.91 18.26
C LEU A 34 -18.21 -3.40 18.19
N THR A 35 -17.76 -3.89 17.03
CA THR A 35 -17.23 -5.24 16.83
C THR A 35 -15.86 -5.16 16.17
N ALA A 36 -15.10 -6.24 16.25
CA ALA A 36 -13.78 -6.30 15.63
C ALA A 36 -13.85 -6.00 14.12
N SER A 37 -12.89 -5.23 13.63
CA SER A 37 -12.57 -5.08 12.22
C SER A 37 -11.57 -6.14 11.77
N SER A 38 -11.40 -6.31 10.47
CA SER A 38 -10.36 -7.15 9.87
C SER A 38 -9.97 -6.64 8.49
N GLU A 39 -9.06 -7.34 7.83
CA GLU A 39 -8.66 -7.08 6.45
C GLU A 39 -9.86 -7.07 5.49
N ASN A 40 -10.87 -7.91 5.75
CA ASN A 40 -12.12 -7.95 4.99
C ASN A 40 -13.02 -6.72 5.17
N GLY A 41 -12.71 -5.81 6.11
CA GLY A 41 -13.42 -4.54 6.25
C GLY A 41 -13.72 -4.08 7.69
N PRO A 42 -14.60 -3.09 7.83
CA PRO A 42 -14.87 -2.46 9.11
C PRO A 42 -15.64 -3.38 10.06
N GLY A 43 -15.51 -3.11 11.36
CA GLY A 43 -16.47 -3.60 12.35
C GLY A 43 -17.82 -2.88 12.21
N SER A 44 -18.80 -3.27 13.03
CA SER A 44 -20.10 -2.60 13.06
C SER A 44 -19.97 -1.20 13.68
N GLU A 45 -20.59 -0.20 13.07
CA GLU A 45 -20.64 1.16 13.61
C GLU A 45 -21.89 1.37 14.47
N PRO A 46 -21.88 2.29 15.44
CA PRO A 46 -23.10 2.69 16.13
C PRO A 46 -24.15 3.21 15.14
N THR A 47 -25.42 2.91 15.41
CA THR A 47 -26.54 3.43 14.62
C THR A 47 -27.31 4.48 15.42
N GLY A 48 -27.34 5.71 14.91
CA GLY A 48 -28.06 6.82 15.54
C GLY A 48 -27.37 7.37 16.80
N ASN A 49 -28.16 7.89 17.74
CA ASN A 49 -27.69 8.37 19.05
C ASN A 49 -26.56 9.42 19.03
N GLY A 50 -26.56 10.30 18.03
CA GLY A 50 -25.53 11.33 17.87
C GLY A 50 -24.24 10.84 17.19
N TYR A 51 -24.18 9.58 16.77
CA TYR A 51 -23.07 9.06 15.98
C TYR A 51 -23.02 9.70 14.59
N LEU A 52 -21.82 10.10 14.20
CA LEU A 52 -21.46 10.51 12.84
C LEU A 52 -19.95 10.35 12.69
N ARG A 53 -19.51 9.98 11.48
CA ARG A 53 -18.08 9.94 11.17
C ARG A 53 -17.51 11.35 11.14
N ILE A 54 -16.29 11.51 11.66
CA ILE A 54 -15.63 12.81 11.79
C ILE A 54 -14.70 13.03 10.60
N PRO A 55 -14.79 14.15 9.86
CA PRO A 55 -13.84 14.44 8.80
C PRO A 55 -12.43 14.59 9.38
N THR A 56 -11.46 13.92 8.76
CA THR A 56 -10.04 13.98 9.12
C THR A 56 -9.25 14.55 7.94
N PRO A 57 -9.26 15.88 7.73
CA PRO A 57 -8.60 16.50 6.60
C PRO A 57 -7.07 16.29 6.64
N PRO A 58 -6.36 16.53 5.53
CA PRO A 58 -4.91 16.28 5.43
C PRO A 58 -4.06 16.85 6.57
N SER A 59 -4.44 18.01 7.11
CA SER A 59 -3.75 18.66 8.23
C SER A 59 -3.74 17.85 9.53
N TYR A 60 -4.61 16.85 9.67
CA TYR A 60 -4.66 15.94 10.82
C TYR A 60 -3.57 14.88 10.79
N TRP A 61 -2.84 14.72 9.69
CA TRP A 61 -1.93 13.60 9.50
C TRP A 61 -0.49 14.06 9.32
N LEU A 62 0.42 13.35 9.97
CA LEU A 62 1.85 13.56 9.87
C LEU A 62 2.33 13.26 8.43
N GLU A 63 3.30 14.02 7.95
CA GLU A 63 3.99 13.69 6.70
C GLU A 63 4.87 12.44 6.90
N SER A 64 4.71 11.46 6.02
CA SER A 64 5.51 10.24 6.08
C SER A 64 6.93 10.48 5.59
N ILE A 65 7.86 10.63 6.53
CA ILE A 65 9.30 10.68 6.28
C ILE A 65 10.03 9.43 6.77
N ALA A 66 9.36 8.60 7.58
CA ALA A 66 9.91 7.41 8.22
C ALA A 66 8.99 6.19 8.08
N GLN A 67 8.32 6.06 6.92
CA GLN A 67 7.40 4.95 6.63
C GLN A 67 6.22 4.85 7.63
N LEU A 68 5.79 6.00 8.15
CA LEU A 68 4.91 6.15 9.28
C LEU A 68 4.02 7.37 9.02
N THR A 69 2.74 7.26 9.36
CA THR A 69 1.87 8.40 9.56
C THR A 69 1.10 8.23 10.86
N GLN A 70 0.76 9.36 11.48
CA GLN A 70 -0.04 9.39 12.70
C GLN A 70 -0.93 10.62 12.73
N ASN A 71 -1.99 10.59 13.52
CA ASN A 71 -2.78 11.79 13.75
C ASN A 71 -1.98 12.82 14.57
N THR A 72 -2.04 14.10 14.21
CA THR A 72 -1.23 15.20 14.79
C THR A 72 -2.01 16.07 15.77
N GLN A 73 -3.29 15.77 15.97
CA GLN A 73 -4.17 16.45 16.91
C GLN A 73 -5.28 15.53 17.36
N ASP A 74 -5.98 15.95 18.41
CA ASP A 74 -7.12 15.22 18.94
C ASP A 74 -8.27 15.18 17.93
N ILE A 75 -8.90 14.02 17.80
CA ILE A 75 -10.11 13.82 17.00
C ILE A 75 -11.24 13.59 17.99
N ILE A 76 -12.17 14.54 18.06
CA ILE A 76 -13.25 14.54 19.04
C ILE A 76 -14.54 14.11 18.35
N CYS A 77 -15.06 12.95 18.75
CA CYS A 77 -16.36 12.47 18.28
C CYS A 77 -17.50 13.24 18.97
N PRO A 78 -18.67 13.34 18.31
CA PRO A 78 -19.79 14.09 18.84
C PRO A 78 -20.32 13.42 20.10
N ARG A 79 -20.89 14.22 21.00
CA ARG A 79 -21.45 13.72 22.25
C ARG A 79 -22.59 12.74 21.97
N ALA A 80 -22.52 11.56 22.58
CA ALA A 80 -23.55 10.53 22.47
C ALA A 80 -24.86 10.98 23.14
N SER A 81 -25.98 10.83 22.43
CA SER A 81 -27.31 11.16 22.97
C SER A 81 -27.97 10.01 23.73
N ALA A 82 -27.39 8.80 23.65
CA ALA A 82 -27.76 7.61 24.42
C ALA A 82 -26.55 6.65 24.50
N ASN A 83 -26.71 5.51 25.17
CA ASN A 83 -25.69 4.45 25.18
C ASN A 83 -25.46 3.91 23.76
N GLN A 84 -24.19 3.77 23.36
CA GLN A 84 -23.79 3.30 22.03
C GLN A 84 -23.04 1.96 22.06
N GLY A 85 -22.49 1.56 23.22
CA GLY A 85 -21.80 0.29 23.40
C GLY A 85 -20.29 0.43 23.57
N ASP A 86 -19.60 -0.71 23.54
CA ASP A 86 -18.16 -0.82 23.72
C ASP A 86 -17.42 -0.61 22.39
N VAL A 87 -16.60 0.43 22.33
CA VAL A 87 -15.72 0.71 21.19
C VAL A 87 -14.50 -0.19 21.27
N VAL A 88 -14.22 -0.93 20.20
CA VAL A 88 -13.10 -1.88 20.09
C VAL A 88 -12.10 -1.52 18.99
N GLY A 89 -12.35 -0.44 18.25
CA GLY A 89 -11.48 0.04 17.20
C GLY A 89 -12.05 1.25 16.47
N VAL A 90 -11.28 1.79 15.53
CA VAL A 90 -11.69 2.87 14.64
C VAL A 90 -11.32 2.57 13.19
N GLY A 91 -11.93 3.25 12.24
CA GLY A 91 -11.57 3.14 10.83
C GLY A 91 -11.69 4.45 10.08
N LEU A 92 -10.94 4.55 9.00
CA LEU A 92 -10.94 5.69 8.08
C LEU A 92 -11.69 5.29 6.82
N PHE A 93 -12.75 6.03 6.54
CA PHE A 93 -13.64 5.81 5.42
C PHE A 93 -13.48 6.89 4.36
N ASP A 94 -13.74 6.55 3.11
CA ASP A 94 -13.75 7.49 1.99
C ASP A 94 -15.03 8.36 1.90
N SER A 95 -16.01 8.15 2.79
CA SER A 95 -17.28 8.86 2.83
C SER A 95 -17.77 9.09 4.27
N SER A 96 -18.52 10.18 4.49
CA SER A 96 -19.19 10.47 5.76
C SER A 96 -20.36 9.51 6.05
N VAL A 97 -20.92 8.88 5.02
CA VAL A 97 -22.02 7.90 5.10
C VAL A 97 -21.80 6.80 4.06
N GLY A 98 -21.88 5.53 4.46
CA GLY A 98 -21.62 4.39 3.57
C GLY A 98 -20.14 4.32 3.17
N GLY A 99 -19.83 4.25 1.88
CA GLY A 99 -18.44 4.23 1.39
C GLY A 99 -17.66 2.99 1.81
N ASN A 100 -16.35 3.04 1.61
CA ASN A 100 -15.42 1.96 1.88
C ASN A 100 -14.53 2.33 3.07
N CYS A 101 -14.33 1.38 3.98
CA CYS A 101 -13.27 1.47 4.97
C CYS A 101 -11.94 1.25 4.24
N LEU A 102 -10.99 2.16 4.40
CA LEU A 102 -9.68 2.06 3.76
C LEU A 102 -8.61 1.54 4.72
N VAL A 103 -8.72 1.97 5.98
CA VAL A 103 -7.76 1.68 7.05
C VAL A 103 -8.55 1.41 8.31
N TYR A 104 -8.19 0.37 9.05
CA TYR A 104 -8.72 0.12 10.39
C TYR A 104 -7.62 0.15 11.43
N PHE A 105 -8.00 0.48 12.66
CA PHE A 105 -7.14 0.52 13.83
C PHE A 105 -7.83 -0.26 14.95
N VAL A 106 -7.11 -1.21 15.54
CA VAL A 106 -7.62 -2.00 16.66
C VAL A 106 -7.30 -1.28 17.97
N ALA A 107 -8.29 -1.16 18.86
CA ALA A 107 -8.09 -0.57 20.17
C ALA A 107 -7.34 -1.54 21.10
N ASP A 108 -6.43 -1.01 21.92
CA ASP A 108 -5.67 -1.80 22.88
C ASP A 108 -6.57 -2.35 24.01
N SER A 109 -7.70 -1.68 24.25
CA SER A 109 -8.76 -2.08 25.18
C SER A 109 -10.11 -1.52 24.72
N SER A 110 -11.21 -2.14 25.14
CA SER A 110 -12.54 -1.60 24.86
C SER A 110 -12.86 -0.33 25.67
N MET A 111 -13.72 0.53 25.12
CA MET A 111 -14.22 1.73 25.80
C MET A 111 -15.74 1.84 25.68
N LEU A 112 -16.45 1.78 26.80
CA LEU A 112 -17.91 1.97 26.84
C LEU A 112 -18.27 3.44 26.57
N ILE A 113 -19.15 3.69 25.61
CA ILE A 113 -19.70 5.02 25.32
C ILE A 113 -21.15 5.10 25.80
N GLN A 114 -21.36 5.84 26.89
CA GLN A 114 -22.67 6.08 27.49
C GLN A 114 -23.23 7.45 27.05
N ARG A 115 -24.46 7.72 27.47
CA ARG A 115 -25.10 9.03 27.23
C ARG A 115 -24.24 10.14 27.83
N MET A 116 -24.03 11.22 27.07
CA MET A 116 -23.18 12.37 27.40
C MET A 116 -21.67 12.18 27.24
N ASP A 117 -21.21 10.98 26.91
CA ASP A 117 -19.80 10.74 26.61
C ASP A 117 -19.44 11.19 25.20
N SER A 118 -18.16 11.51 25.00
CA SER A 118 -17.55 11.74 23.69
C SER A 118 -16.30 10.86 23.60
N LEU A 119 -16.21 10.03 22.57
CA LEU A 119 -14.95 9.38 22.24
C LEU A 119 -13.94 10.45 21.80
N VAL A 120 -12.75 10.45 22.41
CA VAL A 120 -11.65 11.33 22.03
C VAL A 120 -10.46 10.46 21.65
N ILE A 121 -10.00 10.60 20.42
CA ILE A 121 -8.77 9.99 19.95
C ILE A 121 -7.67 11.02 20.09
N LEU A 122 -6.76 10.81 21.04
CA LEU A 122 -5.68 11.75 21.31
C LEU A 122 -4.70 11.86 20.13
N SER A 123 -4.03 12.99 20.00
CA SER A 123 -2.89 13.17 19.08
C SER A 123 -1.88 12.03 19.24
N GLY A 124 -1.44 11.44 18.13
CA GLY A 124 -0.47 10.34 18.08
C GLY A 124 -1.04 8.97 18.46
N ALA A 125 -2.34 8.84 18.77
CA ALA A 125 -2.94 7.57 19.15
C ALA A 125 -3.15 6.61 17.96
N LEU A 126 -3.37 7.16 16.76
CA LEU A 126 -3.49 6.39 15.51
C LEU A 126 -2.14 6.40 14.82
N VAL A 127 -1.54 5.22 14.67
CA VAL A 127 -0.22 5.05 14.05
C VAL A 127 -0.36 4.02 12.95
N HIS A 128 -0.14 4.41 11.69
CA HIS A 128 -0.06 3.48 10.57
C HIS A 128 1.38 3.49 10.07
N GLN A 129 2.05 2.34 10.19
CA GLN A 129 3.46 2.18 9.85
C GLN A 129 3.64 0.97 8.93
N TRP A 130 4.53 1.10 7.95
CA TRP A 130 4.89 -0.02 7.07
C TRP A 130 5.81 -1.01 7.76
N ASN A 131 5.65 -2.29 7.41
CA ASN A 131 6.69 -3.29 7.60
C ASN A 131 7.83 -3.09 6.59
N THR A 132 9.02 -3.59 6.90
CA THR A 132 10.18 -3.55 5.99
C THR A 132 9.99 -4.53 4.82
N GLY A 133 10.49 -4.18 3.63
CA GLY A 133 10.42 -5.05 2.45
C GLY A 133 9.29 -4.69 1.47
N GLY A 134 9.29 -5.38 0.32
CA GLY A 134 8.27 -5.34 -0.74
C GLY A 134 8.26 -4.07 -1.59
N PHE A 135 8.41 -2.90 -0.96
CA PHE A 135 8.33 -1.59 -1.60
C PHE A 135 9.43 -0.65 -1.10
N SER A 136 9.82 0.29 -1.96
CA SER A 136 10.73 1.35 -1.59
C SER A 136 10.09 2.39 -0.65
N ASN A 137 10.94 3.13 0.08
CA ASN A 137 10.54 4.31 0.85
C ASN A 137 9.79 5.31 -0.02
N PHE A 138 10.22 5.49 -1.27
CA PHE A 138 9.56 6.37 -2.22
C PHE A 138 8.09 5.96 -2.44
N LEU A 139 7.85 4.68 -2.73
CA LEU A 139 6.50 4.21 -3.01
C LEU A 139 5.62 4.17 -1.75
N LYS A 140 6.17 3.71 -0.62
CA LYS A 140 5.49 3.74 0.69
C LYS A 140 5.03 5.16 1.07
N ASN A 141 5.91 6.15 0.91
CA ASN A 141 5.59 7.55 1.17
C ASN A 141 4.55 8.09 0.18
N ARG A 142 4.59 7.71 -1.10
CA ARG A 142 3.57 8.11 -2.08
C ARG A 142 2.19 7.56 -1.73
N ILE A 143 2.09 6.31 -1.28
CA ILE A 143 0.83 5.70 -0.84
C ILE A 143 0.27 6.45 0.38
N PHE A 144 1.08 6.70 1.41
CA PHE A 144 0.63 7.46 2.58
C PHE A 144 0.26 8.91 2.24
N ASN A 145 1.02 9.57 1.37
CA ASN A 145 0.70 10.92 0.93
C ASN A 145 -0.61 10.98 0.12
N HIS A 146 -0.91 9.96 -0.68
CA HIS A 146 -2.17 9.84 -1.40
C HIS A 146 -3.37 9.75 -0.47
N LEU A 147 -3.31 8.82 0.48
CA LEU A 147 -4.43 8.52 1.36
C LEU A 147 -4.64 9.60 2.42
N TYR A 148 -3.57 10.01 3.10
CA TYR A 148 -3.66 10.85 4.29
C TYR A 148 -3.41 12.33 4.03
N ARG A 149 -2.67 12.68 2.97
CA ARG A 149 -2.19 14.06 2.74
C ARG A 149 -2.84 14.73 1.54
N ALA A 150 -3.77 14.03 0.88
CA ALA A 150 -4.42 14.47 -0.36
C ALA A 150 -3.43 14.87 -1.47
N ILE A 151 -2.28 14.20 -1.55
CA ILE A 151 -1.29 14.40 -2.61
C ILE A 151 -1.48 13.28 -3.63
N PRO A 152 -1.99 13.55 -4.85
CA PRO A 152 -2.26 12.51 -5.83
C PRO A 152 -1.04 11.65 -6.14
N MET A 153 -1.25 10.34 -6.21
CA MET A 153 -0.25 9.40 -6.67
C MET A 153 -0.42 9.34 -8.19
N ALA A 154 0.55 9.84 -8.95
CA ALA A 154 0.50 9.76 -10.40
C ALA A 154 0.66 8.31 -10.89
N ILE A 155 -0.11 7.91 -11.91
CA ILE A 155 0.06 6.62 -12.58
C ILE A 155 1.28 6.70 -13.49
N ASP A 156 2.22 5.77 -13.31
CA ASP A 156 3.33 5.56 -14.24
C ASP A 156 2.82 4.71 -15.41
N PRO A 157 2.77 5.21 -16.67
CA PRO A 157 2.15 4.49 -17.80
C PRO A 157 2.94 3.27 -18.24
N THR A 158 4.22 3.21 -17.91
CA THR A 158 5.11 2.08 -18.16
C THR A 158 5.94 1.84 -16.92
N LEU A 159 5.96 0.59 -16.48
CA LEU A 159 6.84 0.10 -15.43
C LEU A 159 7.96 -0.71 -16.07
N TYR A 160 9.15 -0.64 -15.50
CA TYR A 160 10.33 -1.27 -16.03
C TYR A 160 10.81 -2.33 -15.05
N HIS A 161 10.72 -3.58 -15.45
CA HIS A 161 11.15 -4.72 -14.65
C HIS A 161 12.66 -4.95 -14.85
N GLY A 162 13.42 -5.03 -13.77
CA GLY A 162 14.87 -5.23 -13.79
C GLY A 162 15.35 -6.33 -12.84
N LEU A 163 16.62 -6.71 -12.99
CA LEU A 163 17.30 -7.75 -12.22
C LEU A 163 18.47 -7.15 -11.45
N MET A 164 18.64 -7.62 -10.22
CA MET A 164 19.73 -7.20 -9.33
C MET A 164 20.51 -8.41 -8.84
N SER A 165 21.83 -8.25 -8.72
CA SER A 165 22.73 -9.23 -8.10
C SER A 165 22.82 -9.05 -6.58
N GLY A 166 22.70 -7.81 -6.09
CA GLY A 166 22.66 -7.49 -4.67
C GLY A 166 21.25 -7.37 -4.12
N ALA A 167 21.10 -7.62 -2.81
CA ALA A 167 19.82 -7.47 -2.12
C ALA A 167 19.37 -5.99 -2.06
N PRO A 168 18.16 -5.65 -2.53
CA PRO A 168 17.56 -4.34 -2.33
C PRO A 168 17.12 -4.13 -0.88
N THR A 169 16.96 -2.87 -0.50
CA THR A 169 16.30 -2.43 0.74
C THR A 169 15.22 -1.41 0.38
N ASP A 170 14.38 -1.03 1.35
CA ASP A 170 13.39 0.03 1.14
C ASP A 170 14.05 1.35 0.70
N ALA A 171 15.28 1.63 1.14
CA ALA A 171 15.96 2.90 0.87
C ALA A 171 16.73 2.92 -0.46
N VAL A 172 17.32 1.79 -0.85
CA VAL A 172 18.18 1.69 -2.03
C VAL A 172 17.86 0.45 -2.84
N ALA A 173 17.82 0.61 -4.15
CA ALA A 173 17.87 -0.53 -5.05
C ALA A 173 19.16 -1.34 -4.81
N GLY A 174 19.07 -2.66 -5.02
CA GLY A 174 20.25 -3.52 -5.08
C GLY A 174 21.16 -3.15 -6.25
N THR A 175 22.25 -3.90 -6.43
CA THR A 175 23.13 -3.71 -7.60
C THR A 175 22.46 -4.26 -8.84
N GLU A 176 22.02 -3.39 -9.74
CA GLU A 176 21.41 -3.77 -11.02
C GLU A 176 22.44 -4.40 -11.97
N LEU A 177 22.02 -5.41 -12.73
CA LEU A 177 22.84 -5.96 -13.80
C LEU A 177 23.08 -4.91 -14.89
N SER A 178 24.21 -4.98 -15.59
CA SER A 178 24.59 -3.99 -16.62
C SER A 178 25.43 -4.54 -17.76
N ALA A 179 25.77 -5.83 -17.72
CA ALA A 179 26.63 -6.48 -18.72
C ALA A 179 25.81 -7.26 -19.77
N GLY A 180 26.48 -7.69 -20.84
CA GLY A 180 25.96 -8.68 -21.78
C GLY A 180 24.64 -8.32 -22.46
N GLY A 181 24.39 -7.02 -22.72
CA GLY A 181 23.16 -6.55 -23.38
C GLY A 181 21.93 -6.50 -22.47
N TYR A 182 22.11 -6.59 -21.16
CA TYR A 182 21.02 -6.42 -20.19
C TYR A 182 20.36 -5.03 -20.35
N VAL A 183 19.03 -5.05 -20.34
CA VAL A 183 18.16 -3.87 -20.25
C VAL A 183 16.93 -4.23 -19.42
N ARG A 184 16.35 -3.25 -18.72
CA ARG A 184 15.05 -3.43 -18.05
C ARG A 184 13.97 -3.72 -19.08
N GLN A 185 13.03 -4.60 -18.73
CA GLN A 185 11.90 -4.93 -19.60
C GLN A 185 10.75 -3.96 -19.36
N PRO A 186 10.26 -3.25 -20.40
CA PRO A 186 9.11 -2.37 -20.28
C PRO A 186 7.81 -3.16 -20.24
N LEU A 187 6.96 -2.87 -19.25
CA LEU A 187 5.61 -3.39 -19.11
C LEU A 187 4.65 -2.21 -19.11
N ALA A 188 3.72 -2.18 -20.07
CA ALA A 188 2.63 -1.20 -20.04
C ALA A 188 1.78 -1.42 -18.78
N ASN A 189 1.53 -0.35 -18.02
CA ASN A 189 0.83 -0.44 -16.74
C ASN A 189 -0.68 -0.58 -16.95
N ASN A 190 -1.12 -1.80 -17.26
CA ASN A 190 -2.51 -2.13 -17.55
C ASN A 190 -2.78 -3.63 -17.33
N SER A 191 -4.03 -4.04 -17.56
CA SER A 191 -4.51 -5.41 -17.36
C SER A 191 -3.86 -6.47 -18.25
N ALA A 192 -3.17 -6.08 -19.34
CA ALA A 192 -2.47 -7.04 -20.19
C ALA A 192 -1.17 -7.54 -19.54
N ASN A 193 -0.50 -6.72 -18.73
CA ASN A 193 0.75 -7.08 -18.06
C ASN A 193 0.58 -7.38 -16.57
N PHE A 194 -0.54 -6.98 -15.97
CA PHE A 194 -0.79 -7.19 -14.55
C PHE A 194 -2.25 -7.61 -14.31
N ALA A 195 -2.44 -8.71 -13.60
CA ALA A 195 -3.77 -9.21 -13.24
C ALA A 195 -4.47 -8.23 -12.29
N ALA A 196 -5.80 -8.29 -12.19
CA ALA A 196 -6.53 -7.54 -11.17
C ALA A 196 -6.05 -7.97 -9.77
N ALA A 197 -5.89 -7.02 -8.86
CA ALA A 197 -5.56 -7.30 -7.47
C ALA A 197 -6.72 -8.05 -6.78
N SER A 198 -6.39 -9.00 -5.92
CA SER A 198 -7.34 -9.72 -5.08
C SER A 198 -6.67 -10.14 -3.78
N GLY A 199 -7.34 -9.92 -2.64
CA GLY A 199 -6.82 -10.23 -1.31
C GLY A 199 -5.43 -9.66 -1.06
N GLY A 200 -5.24 -8.37 -1.33
CA GLY A 200 -3.96 -7.69 -1.09
C GLY A 200 -2.83 -8.06 -2.04
N ILE A 201 -3.06 -8.92 -3.05
CA ILE A 201 -2.02 -9.43 -3.94
C ILE A 201 -2.26 -9.02 -5.39
N LYS A 202 -1.18 -8.57 -6.04
CA LYS A 202 -1.09 -8.26 -7.46
C LYS A 202 -0.09 -9.19 -8.13
N ARG A 203 -0.39 -9.61 -9.37
CA ARG A 203 0.47 -10.53 -10.13
C ARG A 203 0.76 -10.01 -11.53
N THR A 204 1.92 -10.36 -12.08
CA THR A 204 2.16 -10.21 -13.52
C THR A 204 1.20 -11.11 -14.31
N ALA A 205 0.69 -10.62 -15.43
CA ALA A 205 -0.23 -11.36 -16.31
C ALA A 205 0.40 -11.73 -17.66
N ALA A 206 1.58 -11.19 -17.97
CA ALA A 206 2.33 -11.50 -19.17
C ALA A 206 3.74 -11.99 -18.84
N THR A 207 4.29 -12.79 -19.75
CA THR A 207 5.68 -13.25 -19.69
C THR A 207 6.62 -12.06 -19.79
N ILE A 208 7.59 -11.96 -18.87
CA ILE A 208 8.67 -10.99 -18.95
C ILE A 208 9.88 -11.70 -19.54
N GLN A 209 10.20 -11.39 -20.78
CA GLN A 209 11.30 -12.03 -21.52
C GLN A 209 12.45 -11.06 -21.70
N TYR A 210 13.63 -11.40 -21.18
CA TYR A 210 14.85 -10.62 -21.40
C TYR A 210 15.49 -10.96 -22.76
N PRO A 211 16.26 -10.05 -23.37
CA PRO A 211 17.09 -10.36 -24.52
C PRO A 211 18.07 -11.51 -24.22
N ARG A 212 18.44 -12.26 -25.26
CA ARG A 212 19.54 -13.24 -25.15
C ARG A 212 20.83 -12.50 -24.78
N ALA A 213 21.53 -13.02 -23.78
CA ALA A 213 22.75 -12.43 -23.27
C ALA A 213 23.89 -12.52 -24.29
N THR A 214 24.51 -11.38 -24.60
CA THR A 214 25.65 -11.28 -25.54
C THR A 214 27.01 -11.49 -24.86
N ALA A 215 27.02 -11.55 -23.53
CA ALA A 215 28.11 -11.95 -22.66
C ALA A 215 27.50 -12.41 -21.32
N ALA A 216 28.28 -13.04 -20.44
CA ALA A 216 27.80 -13.38 -19.10
C ALA A 216 27.34 -12.11 -18.36
N GLN A 217 26.12 -12.13 -17.80
CA GLN A 217 25.53 -11.00 -17.08
C GLN A 217 25.67 -11.13 -15.56
N GLY A 218 26.14 -12.29 -15.08
CA GLY A 218 26.25 -12.62 -13.66
C GLY A 218 25.02 -13.38 -13.15
N THR A 219 24.79 -13.32 -11.83
CA THR A 219 23.66 -13.97 -11.17
C THR A 219 22.62 -12.93 -10.78
N ALA A 220 21.40 -13.09 -11.30
CA ALA A 220 20.22 -12.36 -10.82
C ALA A 220 19.73 -13.04 -9.54
N ALA A 221 19.70 -12.29 -8.43
CA ALA A 221 19.23 -12.79 -7.13
C ALA A 221 17.94 -12.08 -6.68
N HIS A 222 17.62 -10.93 -7.25
CA HIS A 222 16.44 -10.14 -6.91
C HIS A 222 15.85 -9.51 -8.17
N TRP A 223 14.57 -9.17 -8.10
CA TRP A 223 13.87 -8.40 -9.12
C TRP A 223 13.41 -7.05 -8.56
N GLY A 224 13.15 -6.10 -9.45
CA GLY A 224 12.62 -4.80 -9.08
C GLY A 224 11.80 -4.15 -10.19
N PHE A 225 10.94 -3.22 -9.82
CA PHE A 225 10.25 -2.32 -10.73
C PHE A 225 10.77 -0.89 -10.58
N TRP A 226 10.91 -0.21 -11.71
CA TRP A 226 11.21 1.22 -11.80
C TRP A 226 10.20 1.93 -12.68
N ASN A 227 10.08 3.24 -12.52
CA ASN A 227 9.25 4.06 -13.39
C ASN A 227 9.98 4.58 -14.66
N MET A 228 11.24 4.21 -14.87
CA MET A 228 12.01 4.59 -16.06
C MET A 228 12.91 3.46 -16.57
N ALA A 229 13.23 3.50 -17.87
CA ALA A 229 14.09 2.51 -18.55
C ALA A 229 15.52 2.47 -18.02
N SER A 230 16.02 3.59 -17.49
CA SER A 230 17.31 3.73 -16.81
C SER A 230 17.18 4.83 -15.76
N GLY A 231 17.86 4.68 -14.62
CA GLY A 231 17.66 5.56 -13.47
C GLY A 231 16.23 5.47 -12.92
N GLY A 232 15.60 6.62 -12.69
CA GLY A 232 14.23 6.70 -12.19
C GLY A 232 14.08 6.31 -10.72
N GLN A 233 12.82 6.20 -10.29
CA GLN A 233 12.43 5.84 -8.94
C GLN A 233 12.23 4.34 -8.84
N PHE A 234 12.81 3.74 -7.81
CA PHE A 234 12.62 2.33 -7.45
C PHE A 234 11.26 2.16 -6.76
N MET A 235 10.50 1.15 -7.14
CA MET A 235 9.07 1.03 -6.78
C MET A 235 8.84 -0.15 -5.84
N ALA A 236 8.89 -1.36 -6.37
CA ALA A 236 8.65 -2.62 -5.66
C ALA A 236 9.75 -3.62 -5.99
N TYR A 237 9.96 -4.60 -5.11
CA TYR A 237 11.02 -5.58 -5.27
C TYR A 237 10.77 -6.85 -4.47
N GLY A 238 11.51 -7.89 -4.84
CA GLY A 238 11.51 -9.15 -4.12
C GLY A 238 12.71 -10.02 -4.50
N PRO A 239 12.92 -11.14 -3.79
CA PRO A 239 13.91 -12.12 -4.17
C PRO A 239 13.51 -12.81 -5.49
N LEU A 240 14.53 -13.21 -6.25
CA LEU A 240 14.38 -14.22 -7.30
C LEU A 240 14.80 -15.56 -6.67
N ASP A 241 13.84 -16.44 -6.44
CA ASP A 241 14.06 -17.71 -5.75
C ASP A 241 13.71 -18.91 -6.67
N PRO A 242 14.70 -19.71 -7.11
CA PRO A 242 16.12 -19.57 -6.85
C PRO A 242 16.76 -18.44 -7.67
N ALA A 243 17.91 -17.94 -7.18
CA ALA A 243 18.74 -17.01 -7.94
C ALA A 243 19.22 -17.67 -9.26
N HIS A 244 19.33 -16.88 -10.33
CA HIS A 244 19.55 -17.39 -11.68
C HIS A 244 20.81 -16.80 -12.32
N ALA A 245 21.75 -17.67 -12.70
CA ALA A 245 22.96 -17.28 -13.43
C ALA A 245 22.66 -17.15 -14.93
N ILE A 246 23.00 -15.99 -15.51
CA ILE A 246 22.78 -15.70 -16.93
C ILE A 246 24.14 -15.72 -17.64
N ALA A 247 24.46 -16.85 -18.25
CA ALA A 247 25.67 -17.04 -19.05
C ALA A 247 25.54 -16.43 -20.46
N LEU A 248 26.63 -16.43 -21.24
CA LEU A 248 26.59 -16.13 -22.68
C LEU A 248 25.54 -17.01 -23.37
N ASP A 249 24.78 -16.42 -24.29
CA ASP A 249 23.65 -17.03 -24.98
C ASP A 249 22.49 -17.48 -24.06
N GLY A 250 22.57 -17.23 -22.75
CA GLY A 250 21.47 -17.45 -21.82
C GLY A 250 20.31 -16.48 -22.05
N GLN A 251 19.12 -16.85 -21.61
CA GLN A 251 17.94 -15.99 -21.62
C GLN A 251 17.11 -16.26 -20.38
N LEU A 252 16.84 -15.22 -19.59
CA LEU A 252 15.89 -15.31 -18.48
C LEU A 252 14.49 -14.97 -19.00
N THR A 253 13.53 -15.79 -18.59
CA THR A 253 12.11 -15.58 -18.81
C THR A 253 11.40 -15.78 -17.48
N ILE A 254 10.54 -14.84 -17.12
CA ILE A 254 9.69 -14.92 -15.92
C ILE A 254 8.26 -15.16 -16.42
N ALA A 255 7.60 -16.21 -15.94
CA ALA A 255 6.27 -16.56 -16.40
C ALA A 255 5.21 -15.61 -15.79
N PRO A 256 4.01 -15.52 -16.40
CA PRO A 256 2.88 -14.87 -15.76
C PRO A 256 2.60 -15.48 -14.38
N GLY A 257 2.35 -14.64 -13.38
CA GLY A 257 2.03 -15.08 -12.03
C GLY A 257 3.25 -15.29 -11.12
N ASP A 258 4.45 -15.45 -11.68
CA ASP A 258 5.68 -15.71 -10.88
C ASP A 258 6.12 -14.50 -10.05
N ILE A 259 5.70 -13.29 -10.43
CA ILE A 259 5.91 -12.09 -9.62
C ILE A 259 4.62 -11.75 -8.90
N GLU A 260 4.70 -11.82 -7.58
CA GLU A 260 3.66 -11.36 -6.67
C GLU A 260 4.11 -10.10 -5.94
N ILE A 261 3.20 -9.12 -5.84
CA ILE A 261 3.37 -7.88 -5.10
C ILE A 261 2.23 -7.83 -4.08
N SER A 262 2.57 -7.84 -2.79
CA SER A 262 1.60 -7.88 -1.68
C SER A 262 1.62 -6.59 -0.88
N LEU A 263 0.45 -6.14 -0.42
CA LEU A 263 0.30 -5.12 0.63
C LEU A 263 -0.08 -5.70 2.00
N ASP A 264 -0.35 -7.00 2.04
CA ASP A 264 -0.46 -7.84 3.25
C ASP A 264 0.93 -8.16 3.82
#